data_AF-R6VIZ7-F1
#
_entry.id   AF-R6VIZ7-F1
#
_cell.length_a   1.000
_cell.length_b   1.000
_cell.length_c   1.000
_cell.angle_alpha   90.00
_cell.angle_beta   90.00
_cell.angle_gamma   90.00
#
_symmetry.space_group_name_H-M   'P 1'
#
loop_
_entity.id
_entity.type
_entity.pdbx_description
1 polymer ?
#
loop_
_entity_poly.entity_id
_entity_poly.type
_entity_poly.pdbx_seq_one_letter_code
_entity_poly.pdbx_strand_id
1 'polypeptide(L)' 'MAFDTDRTAWYDPHFFHRQNYITYGVAVDEEFRARKQGRTIENLYVTGSVLGGFDPIREGCGAGVAMLTALHVADKMK' A
#
# COMPACT_ATOMS: atom_id res chain seq x y z
N MET A 1 1.71 -0.42 8.68
CA MET A 1 1.71 -1.77 8.08
C MET A 1 2.91 -2.54 8.58
N ALA A 2 2.67 -3.72 9.14
CA ALA A 2 3.73 -4.62 9.56
C ALA A 2 4.00 -5.58 8.40
N PHE A 3 5.20 -5.52 7.84
CA PHE A 3 5.76 -6.61 7.04
C PHE A 3 6.42 -7.61 8.01
N ASP A 4 6.51 -8.88 7.61
CA ASP A 4 7.19 -9.87 8.44
C ASP A 4 8.70 -9.57 8.49
N THR A 5 9.35 -9.74 9.64
CA THR A 5 10.81 -9.61 9.74
C THR A 5 11.53 -10.79 9.12
N ASP A 6 10.89 -11.96 9.07
CA ASP A 6 11.38 -13.12 8.34
C ASP A 6 10.99 -13.02 6.86
N ARG A 7 12.00 -12.88 6.00
CA ARG A 7 11.79 -12.79 4.55
C ARG A 7 11.25 -14.08 3.94
N THR A 8 11.41 -15.23 4.59
CA THR A 8 10.82 -16.48 4.09
C THR A 8 9.30 -16.47 4.19
N ALA A 9 8.73 -15.65 5.09
CA ALA A 9 7.28 -15.46 5.20
C ALA A 9 6.71 -14.49 4.15
N TRP A 10 7.54 -13.83 3.35
CA TRP A 10 7.10 -12.86 2.34
C TRP A 10 6.51 -13.53 1.11
N TYR A 11 6.90 -14.77 0.85
CA TYR A 11 6.52 -15.49 -0.36
C TYR A 11 6.08 -16.91 -0.01
N ASP A 12 5.29 -17.50 -0.90
CA ASP A 12 4.96 -18.92 -0.89
C ASP A 12 5.77 -19.60 -2.02
N PRO A 13 6.43 -20.75 -1.76
CA PRO A 13 7.13 -21.51 -2.79
C PRO A 13 6.26 -21.88 -4.01
N HIS A 14 4.94 -21.98 -3.84
CA HIS A 14 3.99 -22.21 -4.91
C HIS A 14 3.63 -20.89 -5.57
N PHE A 15 4.03 -20.71 -6.83
CA PHE A 15 3.92 -19.45 -7.55
C PHE A 15 2.52 -18.81 -7.53
N PHE A 16 1.46 -19.61 -7.70
CA PHE A 16 0.07 -19.12 -7.76
C PHE A 16 -0.60 -18.93 -6.39
N HIS A 17 0.07 -19.29 -5.30
CA HIS A 17 -0.42 -19.00 -3.96
C HIS A 17 -0.35 -17.51 -3.66
N ARG A 18 -1.00 -17.10 -2.57
CA ARG A 18 -0.91 -15.73 -2.10
C ARG A 18 0.54 -15.43 -1.73
N GLN A 19 1.08 -14.39 -2.35
CA GLN A 19 2.41 -13.91 -2.05
C GLN A 19 2.29 -12.69 -1.14
N ASN A 20 2.70 -12.82 0.13
CA ASN A 20 2.48 -11.76 1.12
C ASN A 20 3.15 -10.43 0.73
N TYR A 21 4.28 -10.49 0.03
CA TYR A 21 5.01 -9.31 -0.44
C TYR A 21 4.18 -8.40 -1.34
N ILE A 22 3.19 -8.93 -2.06
CA ILE A 22 2.32 -8.14 -2.94
C ILE A 22 1.52 -7.12 -2.13
N THR A 23 1.16 -7.47 -0.89
CA THR A 23 0.40 -6.59 -0.01
C THR A 23 1.27 -5.60 0.73
N TYR A 24 2.60 -5.70 0.66
CA TYR A 24 3.50 -4.76 1.33
C TYR A 24 3.66 -3.48 0.52
N GLY A 25 3.85 -2.36 1.21
CA GLY A 25 4.01 -1.07 0.56
C GLY A 25 4.20 0.04 1.58
N VAL A 26 4.07 1.28 1.14
CA VAL A 26 4.26 2.45 2.00
C VAL A 26 3.11 2.55 3.00
N ALA A 27 3.47 2.68 4.27
CA ALA A 27 2.50 2.93 5.34
C ALA A 27 2.01 4.38 5.26
N VAL A 28 0.71 4.58 5.46
CA VAL A 28 0.09 5.90 5.48
C VAL A 28 -0.73 6.11 6.76
N ASP A 29 -1.10 7.36 7.03
CA ASP A 29 -2.19 7.68 7.97
C ASP A 29 -3.56 7.68 7.28
N GLU A 30 -4.58 8.16 7.98
CA GLU A 30 -5.97 8.18 7.53
C GLU A 30 -6.19 9.13 6.33
N GLU A 31 -5.27 10.07 6.12
CA GLU A 31 -5.29 11.04 5.04
C GLU A 31 -4.32 10.72 3.90
N PHE A 32 -3.82 9.48 3.83
CA PHE A 32 -2.88 9.01 2.80
C PHE A 32 -1.51 9.72 2.82
N ARG A 33 -1.11 10.32 3.95
CA ARG A 33 0.24 10.89 4.12
C ARG A 33 1.23 9.80 4.51
N ALA A 34 2.44 9.85 3.95
CA ALA A 34 3.47 8.85 4.19
C ALA A 34 3.86 8.81 5.67
N ARG A 35 3.98 7.58 6.22
CA ARG A 35 4.49 7.35 7.57
C ARG A 35 5.88 6.71 7.51
N LYS A 36 6.82 7.30 8.24
CA LYS A 36 8.18 6.79 8.43
C LYS A 36 8.53 6.79 9.91
N GLN A 37 8.98 5.65 10.43
CA GLN A 37 9.39 5.49 11.84
C GLN A 37 8.31 5.99 12.82
N GLY A 38 7.05 5.66 12.55
CA GLY A 38 5.91 6.04 13.39
C GLY A 38 5.40 7.48 13.20
N ARG A 39 6.13 8.34 12.47
CA ARG A 39 5.76 9.74 12.23
C ARG A 39 5.15 9.94 10.85
N THR A 40 4.14 10.80 10.76
CA THR A 40 3.59 11.29 9.49
C THR A 40 4.51 12.36 8.91
N ILE A 41 4.69 12.33 7.59
CA ILE A 41 5.36 13.38 6.81
C ILE A 41 4.27 14.24 6.18
N GLU A 42 4.06 15.45 6.72
CA GLU A 42 2.86 16.25 6.45
C GLU A 42 2.69 16.68 4.98
N ASN A 43 3.78 16.84 4.25
CA ASN A 43 3.80 17.31 2.86
C ASN A 43 4.03 16.20 1.82
N LEU A 44 3.87 14.93 2.20
CA LEU A 44 4.09 13.79 1.31
C LEU A 44 2.89 12.85 1.34
N TYR A 45 2.20 12.74 0.22
CA TYR A 45 1.06 11.84 0.03
C TYR A 45 1.42 10.65 -0.84
N VAL A 46 0.73 9.54 -0.63
CA VAL A 46 0.99 8.26 -1.28
C VAL A 46 -0.31 7.71 -1.84
N THR A 47 -0.32 7.34 -3.11
CA THR A 47 -1.52 6.88 -3.82
C THR A 47 -1.17 5.74 -4.77
N GLY A 48 -2.18 4.95 -5.12
CA GLY A 48 -2.06 3.85 -6.08
C GLY A 48 -1.17 2.70 -5.64
N SER A 49 -0.43 2.13 -6.59
CA SER A 49 0.23 0.82 -6.45
C SER A 49 1.33 0.74 -5.40
N VAL A 50 1.83 1.88 -4.93
CA VAL A 50 2.86 1.97 -3.88
C VAL A 50 2.26 1.81 -2.48
N LEU A 51 0.94 1.96 -2.33
CA LEU A 51 0.26 1.68 -1.07
C LEU A 51 0.41 0.20 -0.72
N GLY A 52 0.60 -0.08 0.56
CA GLY A 52 0.41 -1.44 1.03
C GLY A 52 -1.04 -1.67 1.48
N GLY A 53 -1.37 -2.93 1.71
CA GLY A 53 -2.62 -3.36 2.35
C GLY A 53 -3.63 -3.97 1.40
N PHE A 54 -3.25 -4.16 0.14
CA PHE A 54 -4.14 -4.68 -0.90
C PHE A 54 -3.40 -5.61 -1.86
N ASP A 55 -4.12 -6.50 -2.53
CA ASP A 55 -3.55 -7.40 -3.55
C ASP A 55 -4.17 -7.11 -4.93
N PRO A 56 -3.53 -6.26 -5.77
CA PRO A 56 -4.11 -5.87 -7.06
C PRO A 56 -4.30 -7.04 -8.03
N ILE A 57 -3.53 -8.12 -7.87
CA ILE A 57 -3.56 -9.27 -8.79
C ILE A 57 -4.74 -10.18 -8.43
N ARG A 58 -4.91 -10.50 -7.14
CA ARG A 58 -5.97 -11.40 -6.68
C ARG A 58 -7.34 -10.73 -6.66
N GLU A 59 -7.39 -9.46 -6.29
CA GLU A 59 -8.64 -8.72 -6.13
C GLU A 59 -9.07 -7.99 -7.41
N GLY A 60 -8.18 -7.86 -8.40
CA GLY A 60 -8.44 -7.08 -9.61
C GLY A 60 -8.68 -5.59 -9.35
N CYS A 61 -8.25 -5.09 -8.19
CA CYS A 61 -8.60 -3.76 -7.69
C CYS A 61 -7.60 -2.65 -8.05
N GLY A 62 -6.49 -2.98 -8.72
CA GLY A 62 -5.36 -2.05 -8.94
C GLY A 62 -5.73 -0.70 -9.56
N ALA A 63 -6.56 -0.69 -10.61
CA ALA A 63 -7.00 0.55 -11.23
C ALA A 63 -7.91 1.38 -10.32
N GLY A 64 -8.81 0.72 -9.57
CA GLY A 64 -9.69 1.38 -8.61
C GLY A 64 -8.93 2.01 -7.46
N VAL A 65 -7.96 1.29 -6.87
CA VAL A 65 -7.08 1.83 -5.83
C VAL A 65 -6.30 3.02 -6.37
N ALA A 66 -5.72 2.93 -7.57
CA ALA A 66 -4.98 4.03 -8.19
C ALA A 66 -5.84 5.29 -8.35
N MET A 67 -7.01 5.18 -8.98
CA MET A 67 -7.86 6.33 -9.26
C MET A 67 -8.46 6.94 -7.99
N LEU A 68 -9.03 6.11 -7.11
CA LEU A 68 -9.78 6.60 -5.94
C LEU A 68 -8.86 7.22 -4.89
N THR A 69 -7.68 6.67 -4.67
CA THR A 69 -6.72 7.24 -3.71
C THR A 69 -6.10 8.54 -4.26
N ALA A 70 -5.80 8.60 -5.56
CA ALA A 70 -5.35 9.83 -6.20
C ALA A 70 -6.41 10.94 -6.14
N LEU A 71 -7.66 10.61 -6.45
CA LEU A 71 -8.77 11.55 -6.38
C LEU A 71 -8.99 12.05 -4.94
N HIS A 72 -8.98 11.14 -3.97
CA HIS A 72 -9.13 11.48 -2.56
C HIS A 72 -8.05 12.46 -2.08
N VAL A 73 -6.78 12.17 -2.37
CA VAL A 73 -5.66 13.05 -1.99
C VAL A 73 -5.75 14.41 -2.69
N ALA A 74 -6.05 14.42 -3.99
CA ALA A 74 -6.18 15.67 -4.75
C ALA A 74 -7.30 16.57 -4.20
N ASP A 75 -8.40 16.00 -3.73
CA ASP A 75 -9.50 16.75 -3.11
C ASP A 75 -9.10 17.40 -1.77
N LYS A 76 -8.18 16.78 -1.03
CA LYS A 76 -7.64 17.28 0.25
C LYS A 76 -6.57 18.37 0.09
N MET A 77 -6.03 18.56 -1.11
CA MET A 77 -4.98 19.55 -1.42
C MET A 77 -5.54 20.92 -1.85
N LYS A 78 -6.84 21.12 -1.77
CA LYS A 78 -7.51 22.40 -2.04
C LYS A 78 -7.47 23.31 -0.82
#